data_AF-A0AA37ACL7-F1
#
_entry.id   AF-A0AA37ACL7-F1
#
_cell.length_a   1.000
_cell.length_b   1.000
_cell.length_c   1.000
_cell.angle_alpha   90.00
_cell.angle_beta   90.00
_cell.angle_gamma   90.00
#
_symmetry.space_group_name_H-M   'P 1'
#
loop_
_entity.id
_entity.type
_entity.pdbx_description
1 polymer ?
#
loop_
_entity_poly.entity_id
_entity_poly.type
_entity_poly.pdbx_seq_one_letter_code
_entity_poly.pdbx_strand_id
1 'polypeptide(L)'
;MKRRKHVMANLTLWEQIKELKSPKYKWVDLTHELSPETPHWFGFKPLQADLLFDYAEGTPEDMMAPMRCIQYSVASQYGTHTDVPRHFWGSGRDMSAITVQELMYPLVVIDKSAECAANPDFMLTVDDLKAWEAQYGRIPEGAFVAFRSDWYKKPNLDNPDENGVPHYPGWDKAAIQWLGGG
;
A
#
# COMPACT_ATOMS: atom_id res chain seq x y z
N MET A 1 -15.24 54.81 -4.37
CA MET A 1 -14.03 53.97 -4.43
C MET A 1 -14.05 53.00 -3.24
N LYS A 2 -14.60 51.79 -3.39
CA LYS A 2 -14.70 50.81 -2.28
C LYS A 2 -13.32 50.16 -2.08
N ARG A 3 -12.67 50.44 -0.94
CA ARG A 3 -11.44 49.74 -0.53
C ARG A 3 -11.74 48.23 -0.43
N ARG A 4 -11.11 47.42 -1.28
CA ARG A 4 -11.11 45.95 -1.12
C ARG A 4 -10.42 45.66 0.22
N LYS A 5 -11.10 44.98 1.14
CA LYS A 5 -10.49 44.45 2.37
C LYS A 5 -9.37 43.49 1.95
N HIS A 6 -8.16 43.74 2.41
CA HIS A 6 -7.03 42.84 2.22
C HIS A 6 -7.29 41.62 3.10
N VAL A 7 -7.70 40.49 2.50
CA VAL A 7 -7.82 39.22 3.21
C VAL A 7 -6.41 38.63 3.26
N MET A 8 -5.82 38.50 4.45
CA MET A 8 -4.56 37.76 4.59
C MET A 8 -4.79 36.31 4.17
N ALA A 9 -3.86 35.75 3.40
CA ALA A 9 -3.94 34.36 2.98
C ALA A 9 -3.90 33.43 4.20
N ASN A 10 -4.79 32.44 4.24
CA ASN A 10 -4.72 31.35 5.22
C ASN A 10 -3.67 30.33 4.72
N LEU A 11 -2.55 30.24 5.43
CA LEU A 11 -1.41 29.38 5.09
C LEU A 11 -1.29 28.15 6.00
N THR A 12 -2.34 27.81 6.77
CA THR A 12 -2.27 26.72 7.76
C THR A 12 -1.79 25.40 7.17
N LEU A 13 -2.24 25.03 5.96
CA LEU A 13 -1.78 23.80 5.29
C LEU A 13 -0.29 23.83 4.94
N TRP A 14 0.26 25.00 4.59
CA TRP A 14 1.68 25.12 4.27
C TRP A 14 2.55 24.94 5.52
N GLU A 15 2.12 25.51 6.64
CA GLU A 15 2.81 25.33 7.93
C GLU A 15 2.73 23.88 8.42
N GLN A 16 1.59 23.20 8.23
CA GLN A 16 1.47 21.76 8.53
C GLN A 16 2.43 20.91 7.68
N ILE A 17 2.48 21.14 6.36
CA ILE A 17 3.42 20.42 5.48
C ILE A 17 4.88 20.69 5.89
N LYS A 18 5.21 21.93 6.26
CA LYS A 18 6.56 22.30 6.72
C LYS A 18 6.93 21.58 8.02
N GLU A 19 6.01 21.50 8.97
CA GLU A 19 6.19 20.74 10.21
C GLU A 19 6.37 19.24 9.92
N LEU A 20 5.55 18.63 9.05
CA LEU A 20 5.67 17.23 8.65
C LEU A 20 7.00 16.91 7.96
N LYS A 21 7.58 17.87 7.21
CA LYS A 21 8.89 17.73 6.57
C LYS A 21 10.08 18.09 7.48
N SER A 22 9.83 18.51 8.71
CA SER A 22 10.89 18.82 9.66
C SER A 22 11.60 17.54 10.13
N PRO A 23 12.82 17.64 10.70
CA PRO A 23 13.54 16.48 11.25
C PRO A 23 12.84 15.77 12.42
N LYS A 24 11.71 16.29 12.92
CA LYS A 24 10.91 15.66 13.99
C LYS A 24 10.25 14.36 13.54
N TYR A 25 9.99 14.21 12.24
CA TYR A 25 9.29 13.06 11.68
C TYR A 25 10.17 12.30 10.69
N LYS A 26 9.95 11.00 10.63
CA LYS A 26 10.54 10.13 9.62
C LYS A 26 9.48 9.76 8.60
N TRP A 27 9.77 10.02 7.34
CA TRP A 27 8.99 9.52 6.21
C TRP A 27 9.45 8.09 5.91
N VAL A 28 8.51 7.15 5.89
CA VAL A 28 8.78 5.73 5.68
C VAL A 28 8.05 5.32 4.41
N ASP A 29 8.80 4.78 3.45
CA ASP A 29 8.23 4.14 2.27
C ASP A 29 7.85 2.70 2.61
N LEU A 30 6.62 2.33 2.32
CA LEU A 30 6.05 0.99 2.54
C LEU A 30 5.83 0.25 1.22
N THR A 31 6.50 0.68 0.15
CA THR A 31 6.33 0.16 -1.21
C THR A 31 7.56 -0.62 -1.63
N HIS A 32 7.34 -1.77 -2.28
CA HIS A 32 8.41 -2.41 -3.06
C HIS A 32 8.60 -1.71 -4.40
N GLU A 33 9.81 -1.77 -4.93
CA GLU A 33 10.06 -1.36 -6.31
C GLU A 33 9.17 -2.17 -7.26
N LEU A 34 8.61 -1.47 -8.26
CA LEU A 34 7.79 -2.04 -9.30
C LEU A 34 8.67 -2.35 -10.52
N SER A 35 8.84 -3.63 -10.83
CA SER A 35 9.66 -4.14 -11.92
C SER A 35 9.08 -5.46 -12.46
N PRO A 36 9.61 -5.98 -13.59
CA PRO A 36 9.26 -7.32 -14.07
C PRO A 36 9.54 -8.44 -13.06
N GLU A 37 10.48 -8.23 -12.13
CA GLU A 37 10.89 -9.18 -11.09
C GLU A 37 10.11 -9.03 -9.79
N THR A 38 9.30 -7.99 -9.62
CA THR A 38 8.45 -7.82 -8.43
C THR A 38 7.60 -9.07 -8.22
N PRO A 39 7.65 -9.72 -7.04
CA PRO A 39 6.79 -10.86 -6.75
C PRO A 39 5.31 -10.52 -6.99
N HIS A 40 4.64 -11.39 -7.74
CA HIS A 40 3.24 -11.24 -8.12
C HIS A 40 2.58 -12.61 -8.21
N TRP A 41 1.24 -12.62 -8.21
CA TRP A 41 0.49 -13.86 -8.36
C TRP A 41 0.85 -14.56 -9.68
N PHE A 42 1.12 -15.86 -9.62
CA PHE A 42 1.66 -16.66 -10.73
C PHE A 42 0.82 -16.62 -12.02
N GLY A 43 -0.48 -16.26 -11.93
CA GLY A 43 -1.37 -16.13 -13.07
C GLY A 43 -1.24 -14.80 -13.82
N PHE A 44 -0.51 -13.82 -13.29
CA PHE A 44 -0.25 -12.55 -13.97
C PHE A 44 1.00 -12.63 -14.84
N LYS A 45 1.02 -11.82 -15.91
CA LYS A 45 2.25 -11.59 -16.66
C LYS A 45 3.15 -10.63 -15.86
N PRO A 46 4.48 -10.76 -15.96
CA PRO A 46 5.40 -9.74 -15.50
C PRO A 46 5.06 -8.36 -16.07
N LEU A 47 5.37 -7.31 -15.32
CA LEU A 47 5.33 -5.93 -15.82
C LEU A 47 6.03 -5.84 -17.19
N GLN A 48 5.36 -5.26 -18.17
CA GLN A 48 5.98 -4.90 -19.45
C GLN A 48 6.24 -3.40 -19.47
N ALA A 49 7.41 -3.02 -20.00
CA ALA A 49 7.86 -1.64 -20.11
C ALA A 49 8.42 -1.44 -21.53
N ASP A 50 7.61 -0.84 -22.40
CA ASP A 50 8.01 -0.56 -23.78
C ASP A 50 8.49 0.88 -23.88
N LEU A 51 9.74 1.08 -24.33
CA LEU A 51 10.28 2.41 -24.60
C LEU A 51 9.59 2.98 -25.84
N LEU A 52 8.83 4.07 -25.67
CA LEU A 52 8.14 4.77 -26.76
C LEU A 52 8.98 5.91 -27.35
N PHE A 53 9.61 6.72 -26.48
CA PHE A 53 10.45 7.85 -26.87
C PHE A 53 11.66 7.93 -25.94
N ASP A 54 12.79 8.44 -26.44
CA ASP A 54 13.98 8.72 -25.61
C ASP A 54 14.72 9.98 -26.09
N TYR A 55 15.55 10.55 -25.21
CA TYR A 55 16.45 11.66 -25.54
C TYR A 55 17.83 11.18 -26.03
N ALA A 56 18.07 9.86 -26.05
CA ALA A 56 19.32 9.27 -26.52
C ALA A 56 19.42 9.36 -28.05
N GLU A 57 20.59 9.79 -28.53
CA GLU A 57 20.91 9.89 -29.95
C GLU A 57 20.78 8.51 -30.63
N GLY A 58 20.05 8.45 -31.76
CA GLY A 58 19.87 7.23 -32.54
C GLY A 58 18.61 6.40 -32.25
N THR A 59 17.67 6.89 -31.45
CA THR A 59 16.37 6.22 -31.20
C THR A 59 15.38 6.49 -32.36
N PRO A 60 14.89 5.48 -33.12
CA PRO A 60 13.87 5.63 -34.19
C PRO A 60 12.44 5.45 -33.68
N GLU A 61 11.34 5.61 -34.43
CA GLU A 61 10.77 6.80 -35.10
C GLU A 61 9.91 7.47 -33.99
N ASP A 62 10.00 8.74 -33.60
CA ASP A 62 10.02 9.99 -34.34
C ASP A 62 10.81 10.99 -33.47
N MET A 63 11.94 11.53 -33.94
CA MET A 63 12.76 12.51 -33.18
C MET A 63 12.07 13.89 -32.97
N MET A 64 10.83 13.93 -32.47
CA MET A 64 9.97 15.11 -32.37
C MET A 64 9.89 15.70 -30.95
N ALA A 65 10.27 14.95 -29.90
CA ALA A 65 10.34 15.47 -28.54
C ALA A 65 11.46 14.78 -27.73
N PRO A 66 12.47 15.51 -27.21
CA PRO A 66 13.55 14.95 -26.40
C PRO A 66 13.04 14.64 -24.98
N MET A 67 12.18 13.64 -24.85
CA MET A 67 11.64 13.15 -23.58
C MET A 67 11.66 11.62 -23.54
N ARG A 68 11.93 11.05 -22.37
CA ARG A 68 11.81 9.61 -22.15
C ARG A 68 10.38 9.25 -21.80
N CYS A 69 9.78 8.36 -22.59
CA CYS A 69 8.43 7.87 -22.39
C CYS A 69 8.42 6.34 -22.42
N ILE A 70 7.84 5.73 -21.38
CA ILE A 70 7.72 4.28 -21.24
C ILE A 70 6.23 3.96 -21.11
N GLN A 71 5.75 3.04 -21.93
CA GLN A 71 4.43 2.45 -21.79
C GLN A 71 4.52 1.26 -20.85
N TYR A 72 3.66 1.24 -19.83
CA TYR A 72 3.57 0.12 -18.89
C TYR A 72 2.31 -0.71 -19.14
N SER A 73 2.45 -2.03 -19.07
CA SER A 73 1.33 -2.98 -19.01
C SER A 73 1.49 -3.84 -17.76
N VAL A 74 0.52 -3.76 -16.86
CA VAL A 74 0.57 -4.39 -15.53
C VAL A 74 -0.83 -4.75 -15.02
N ALA A 75 -0.92 -5.83 -14.24
CA ALA A 75 -2.16 -6.16 -13.53
C ALA A 75 -2.39 -5.18 -12.37
N SER A 76 -3.65 -4.94 -11.99
CA SER A 76 -3.97 -4.02 -10.88
C SER A 76 -3.52 -4.52 -9.50
N GLN A 77 -3.43 -5.83 -9.29
CA GLN A 77 -3.01 -6.49 -8.04
C GLN A 77 -1.52 -6.88 -8.06
N TYR A 78 -0.67 -6.08 -8.70
CA TYR A 78 0.74 -6.39 -8.90
C TYR A 78 1.63 -5.66 -7.88
N GLY A 79 2.50 -6.38 -7.17
CA GLY A 79 3.38 -5.81 -6.14
C GLY A 79 2.62 -5.21 -4.95
N THR A 80 3.14 -4.14 -4.36
CA THR A 80 2.41 -3.36 -3.36
C THR A 80 1.22 -2.63 -4.03
N HIS A 81 -0.01 -3.01 -3.67
CA HIS A 81 -1.22 -2.52 -4.33
C HIS A 81 -2.36 -2.26 -3.34
N THR A 82 -3.51 -1.81 -3.86
CA THR A 82 -4.73 -1.59 -3.07
C THR A 82 -5.90 -2.30 -3.73
N ASP A 83 -6.64 -3.07 -2.92
CA ASP A 83 -7.89 -3.66 -3.35
C ASP A 83 -9.07 -2.79 -2.98
N VAL A 84 -9.91 -2.54 -3.97
CA VAL A 84 -11.19 -1.84 -3.82
C VAL A 84 -12.33 -2.85 -3.66
N PRO A 85 -13.48 -2.48 -3.07
CA PRO A 85 -14.59 -3.41 -2.87
C PRO A 85 -15.01 -4.18 -4.12
N ARG A 86 -14.97 -3.54 -5.30
CA ARG A 86 -15.30 -4.19 -6.59
C ARG A 86 -14.46 -5.43 -6.90
N HIS A 87 -13.28 -5.58 -6.29
CA HIS A 87 -12.41 -6.73 -6.49
C HIS A 87 -13.10 -8.07 -6.16
N PHE A 88 -13.91 -8.11 -5.09
CA PHE A 88 -14.67 -9.31 -4.69
C PHE A 88 -16.18 -9.10 -4.58
N TRP A 89 -16.67 -7.86 -4.64
CA TRP A 89 -18.08 -7.52 -4.58
C TRP A 89 -18.50 -6.78 -5.84
N GLY A 90 -19.18 -7.46 -6.78
CA GLY A 90 -19.44 -6.92 -8.12
C GLY A 90 -20.17 -5.55 -8.17
N SER A 91 -21.03 -5.25 -7.20
CA SER A 91 -21.70 -3.95 -7.06
C SER A 91 -20.96 -2.95 -6.14
N GLY A 92 -19.82 -3.36 -5.59
CA GLY A 92 -18.96 -2.53 -4.76
C GLY A 92 -18.31 -1.39 -5.55
N ARG A 93 -17.75 -0.43 -4.80
CA ARG A 93 -17.01 0.71 -5.35
C ARG A 93 -15.75 0.24 -6.08
N ASP A 94 -15.48 0.80 -7.25
CA ASP A 94 -14.17 0.72 -7.91
C ASP A 94 -13.26 1.88 -7.49
N MET A 95 -12.03 1.86 -8.00
CA MET A 95 -11.00 2.87 -7.72
C MET A 95 -11.45 4.30 -8.06
N SER A 96 -12.26 4.50 -9.10
CA SER A 96 -12.71 5.84 -9.48
C SER A 96 -13.66 6.47 -8.46
N ALA A 97 -14.27 5.63 -7.61
CA ALA A 97 -15.20 6.06 -6.58
C ALA A 97 -14.53 6.31 -5.22
N ILE A 98 -13.24 5.99 -5.03
CA ILE A 98 -12.50 6.25 -3.78
C ILE A 98 -12.04 7.71 -3.74
N THR A 99 -12.37 8.43 -2.67
CA THR A 99 -12.00 9.85 -2.54
C THR A 99 -10.60 10.02 -1.94
N VAL A 100 -9.95 11.16 -2.20
CA VAL A 100 -8.61 11.46 -1.64
C VAL A 100 -8.60 11.53 -0.11
N GLN A 101 -9.74 11.84 0.51
CA GLN A 101 -9.87 11.84 1.97
C GLN A 101 -9.80 10.43 2.54
N GLU A 102 -10.32 9.45 1.79
CA GLU A 102 -10.21 8.02 2.08
C GLU A 102 -8.85 7.44 1.68
N LEU A 103 -7.83 8.27 1.46
CA LEU A 103 -6.44 7.80 1.33
C LEU A 103 -5.60 8.23 2.55
N MET A 104 -6.23 8.85 3.55
CA MET A 104 -5.58 9.35 4.76
C MET A 104 -6.19 8.69 5.99
N TYR A 105 -5.40 7.85 6.66
CA TYR A 105 -5.86 7.06 7.79
C TYR A 105 -4.86 7.09 8.95
N PRO A 106 -5.33 7.00 10.21
CA PRO A 106 -4.49 6.53 11.29
C PRO A 106 -3.96 5.13 10.94
N LEU A 107 -2.65 4.91 11.02
CA LEU A 107 -2.05 3.60 10.84
C LEU A 107 -1.91 2.91 12.20
N VAL A 108 -2.52 1.73 12.34
CA VAL A 108 -2.31 0.81 13.45
C VAL A 108 -1.48 -0.35 12.94
N VAL A 109 -0.38 -0.69 13.63
CA VAL A 109 0.48 -1.81 13.24
C VAL A 109 0.42 -2.87 14.33
N ILE A 110 -0.14 -4.03 13.99
CA ILE A 110 -0.13 -5.23 14.83
C ILE A 110 1.09 -6.04 14.43
N ASP A 111 2.13 -6.00 15.27
CA ASP A 111 3.39 -6.72 15.03
C ASP A 111 3.29 -8.15 15.55
N LYS A 112 3.36 -9.10 14.62
CA LYS A 112 3.41 -10.55 14.87
C LYS A 112 4.57 -11.19 14.09
N SER A 113 5.61 -10.41 13.78
CA SER A 113 6.76 -10.87 13.01
C SER A 113 7.51 -12.03 13.67
N ALA A 114 7.60 -12.05 15.00
CA ALA A 114 8.23 -13.14 15.74
C ALA A 114 7.40 -14.43 15.64
N GLU A 115 6.08 -14.34 15.80
CA GLU A 115 5.16 -15.46 15.67
C GLU A 115 5.12 -16.00 14.24
N CYS A 116 5.14 -15.12 13.23
CA CYS A 116 5.20 -15.52 11.81
C CYS A 116 6.52 -16.19 11.44
N ALA A 117 7.63 -15.79 12.08
CA ALA A 117 8.93 -16.44 11.88
C ALA A 117 8.94 -17.87 12.45
N ALA A 118 8.21 -18.13 13.54
CA ALA A 118 8.09 -19.45 14.15
C ALA A 118 7.03 -20.33 13.48
N ASN A 119 5.96 -19.75 12.96
CA ASN A 119 4.88 -20.43 12.27
C ASN A 119 4.52 -19.67 10.97
N PRO A 120 4.87 -20.20 9.79
CA PRO A 120 4.53 -19.55 8.51
C PRO A 120 3.03 -19.49 8.24
N ASP A 121 2.21 -20.29 8.93
CA ASP A 121 0.75 -20.32 8.84
C ASP A 121 0.08 -19.55 10.00
N PHE A 122 0.78 -18.60 10.63
CA PHE A 122 0.22 -17.84 11.74
C PHE A 122 -1.03 -17.06 11.31
N MET A 123 -2.11 -17.21 12.07
CA MET A 123 -3.37 -16.51 11.85
C MET A 123 -3.60 -15.50 12.98
N LEU A 124 -3.67 -14.22 12.63
CA LEU A 124 -3.93 -13.14 13.59
C LEU A 124 -5.37 -13.22 14.09
N THR A 125 -5.55 -13.31 15.39
CA THR A 125 -6.85 -13.56 16.05
C THR A 125 -7.46 -12.31 16.69
N VAL A 126 -8.73 -12.42 17.12
CA VAL A 126 -9.39 -11.39 17.94
C VAL A 126 -8.65 -11.16 19.27
N ASP A 127 -8.06 -12.20 19.86
CA ASP A 127 -7.34 -12.06 21.13
C ASP A 127 -6.02 -11.32 20.95
N ASP A 128 -5.34 -11.48 19.80
CA ASP A 128 -4.19 -10.66 19.45
C ASP A 128 -4.56 -9.17 19.33
N LEU A 129 -5.70 -8.87 18.71
CA LEU A 129 -6.21 -7.50 18.60
C LEU A 129 -6.54 -6.89 19.97
N LYS A 130 -7.22 -7.65 20.84
CA LYS A 130 -7.53 -7.20 22.21
C LYS A 130 -6.28 -7.01 23.05
N ALA A 131 -5.27 -7.88 22.89
CA ALA A 131 -4.00 -7.74 23.56
C ALA A 131 -3.27 -6.47 23.11
N TRP A 132 -3.29 -6.17 21.80
CA TRP A 132 -2.77 -4.91 21.27
C TRP A 132 -3.53 -3.71 21.84
N GLU A 133 -4.86 -3.73 21.86
CA GLU A 133 -5.67 -2.64 22.43
C GLU A 133 -5.42 -2.43 23.93
N ALA A 134 -5.21 -3.51 24.68
CA ALA A 134 -4.88 -3.43 26.10
C ALA A 134 -3.54 -2.73 26.35
N GLN A 135 -2.60 -2.84 25.41
CA GLN A 135 -1.27 -2.23 25.52
C GLN A 135 -1.22 -0.80 24.97
N TYR A 136 -1.85 -0.55 23.82
CA TYR A 136 -1.69 0.70 23.05
C TYR A 136 -2.94 1.60 23.05
N GLY A 137 -4.04 1.12 23.63
CA GLY A 137 -5.34 1.77 23.58
C GLY A 137 -6.21 1.26 22.43
N ARG A 138 -7.49 1.62 22.47
CA ARG A 138 -8.48 1.18 21.49
C ARG A 138 -8.06 1.57 20.06
N ILE A 139 -8.23 0.64 19.12
CA ILE A 139 -8.05 0.90 17.69
C ILE A 139 -9.02 2.02 17.28
N PRO A 140 -8.53 3.14 16.73
CA PRO A 140 -9.41 4.24 16.32
C PRO A 140 -10.38 3.82 15.22
N GLU A 141 -11.60 4.36 15.27
CA GLU A 141 -12.54 4.23 14.15
C GLU A 141 -11.93 4.83 12.87
N GLY A 142 -12.05 4.09 11.76
CA GLY A 142 -11.46 4.49 10.49
C GLY A 142 -9.94 4.31 10.40
N ALA A 143 -9.30 3.58 11.30
CA ALA A 143 -7.89 3.25 11.18
C ALA A 143 -7.62 2.24 10.05
N PHE A 144 -6.47 2.39 9.39
CA PHE A 144 -5.88 1.34 8.58
C PHE A 144 -5.08 0.40 9.51
N VAL A 145 -5.55 -0.83 9.67
CA VAL A 145 -4.92 -1.82 10.56
C VAL A 145 -4.02 -2.73 9.72
N ALA A 146 -2.71 -2.56 9.86
CA ALA A 146 -1.70 -3.36 9.20
C ALA A 146 -1.23 -4.52 10.08
N PHE A 147 -1.16 -5.71 9.50
CA PHE A 147 -0.51 -6.87 10.10
C PHE A 147 0.95 -6.90 9.64
N ARG A 148 1.87 -6.59 10.56
CA ARG A 148 3.31 -6.71 10.33
C ARG A 148 3.78 -8.13 10.65
N SER A 149 4.19 -8.85 9.60
CA SER A 149 4.76 -10.20 9.67
C SER A 149 6.25 -10.25 9.28
N ASP A 150 6.82 -9.12 8.83
CA ASP A 150 8.14 -9.04 8.19
C ASP A 150 8.31 -9.99 6.97
N TRP A 151 7.20 -10.43 6.36
CA TRP A 151 7.19 -11.40 5.24
C TRP A 151 7.97 -10.93 4.02
N TYR A 152 8.01 -9.61 3.81
CA TYR A 152 8.77 -8.96 2.74
C TYR A 152 10.27 -9.29 2.71
N LYS A 153 10.82 -9.84 3.82
CA LYS A 153 12.22 -10.27 3.93
C LYS A 153 12.47 -11.65 3.34
N LYS A 154 11.43 -12.43 3.01
CA LYS A 154 11.58 -13.76 2.45
C LYS A 154 12.20 -13.68 1.04
N PRO A 155 13.16 -14.55 0.69
CA PRO A 155 13.74 -14.58 -0.65
C PRO A 155 12.74 -15.03 -1.71
N ASN A 156 11.78 -15.87 -1.32
CA ASN A 156 10.60 -16.22 -2.09
C ASN A 156 9.36 -15.99 -1.20
N LEU A 157 8.46 -15.09 -1.61
CA LEU A 157 7.29 -14.72 -0.82
C LEU A 157 6.25 -15.85 -0.73
N ASP A 158 6.25 -16.78 -1.68
CA ASP A 158 5.38 -17.97 -1.63
C ASP A 158 5.79 -18.94 -0.52
N ASN A 159 7.03 -18.83 -0.02
CA ASN A 159 7.57 -19.64 1.07
C ASN A 159 7.15 -21.13 0.97
N PRO A 160 7.41 -21.80 -0.16
CA PRO A 160 6.92 -23.15 -0.37
C PRO A 160 7.57 -24.15 0.58
N ASP A 161 6.80 -25.15 1.00
CA ASP A 161 7.31 -26.31 1.75
C ASP A 161 8.11 -27.27 0.84
N GLU A 162 8.54 -28.40 1.40
CA GLU A 162 9.28 -29.44 0.69
C GLU A 162 8.50 -30.06 -0.49
N ASN A 163 7.17 -29.93 -0.48
CA ASN A 163 6.27 -30.41 -1.53
C ASN A 163 5.90 -29.32 -2.55
N GLY A 164 6.39 -28.09 -2.39
CA GLY A 164 6.06 -26.95 -3.23
C GLY A 164 4.75 -26.25 -2.87
N VAL A 165 4.14 -26.55 -1.72
CA VAL A 165 2.91 -25.91 -1.25
C VAL A 165 3.25 -24.56 -0.64
N PRO A 166 2.65 -23.45 -1.12
CA PRO A 166 2.94 -22.13 -0.56
C PRO A 166 2.28 -21.92 0.80
N HIS A 167 2.95 -21.18 1.68
CA HIS A 167 2.50 -20.87 3.03
C HIS A 167 2.56 -19.38 3.28
N TYR A 168 1.54 -18.82 3.94
CA TYR A 168 1.47 -17.40 4.25
C TYR A 168 0.77 -17.16 5.59
N PRO A 169 1.23 -16.20 6.39
CA PRO A 169 0.47 -15.75 7.54
C PRO A 169 -0.78 -15.00 7.05
N GLY A 170 -1.84 -15.05 7.85
CA GLY A 170 -3.12 -14.49 7.46
C GLY A 170 -3.92 -13.92 8.62
N TRP A 171 -5.10 -13.42 8.29
CA TRP A 171 -6.06 -12.96 9.27
C TRP A 171 -7.09 -14.03 9.53
N ASP A 172 -7.35 -14.33 10.80
CA ASP A 172 -8.51 -15.15 11.14
C ASP A 172 -9.80 -14.45 10.69
N LYS A 173 -10.79 -15.23 10.23
CA LYS A 173 -12.07 -14.69 9.77
C LYS A 173 -12.77 -13.87 10.85
N ALA A 174 -12.76 -14.34 12.10
CA ALA A 174 -13.38 -13.62 13.21
C ALA A 174 -12.64 -12.31 13.50
N ALA A 175 -11.32 -12.25 13.30
CA ALA A 175 -10.55 -11.02 13.44
C ALA A 175 -10.95 -9.95 12.42
N ILE A 176 -11.12 -10.34 11.14
CA ILE A 176 -11.62 -9.43 10.10
C ILE A 176 -13.05 -8.96 10.40
N GLN A 177 -13.93 -9.86 10.83
CA GLN A 177 -15.31 -9.50 11.19
C GLN A 177 -15.36 -8.53 12.39
N TRP A 178 -14.51 -8.75 13.38
CA TRP A 178 -14.39 -7.88 14.54
C TRP A 178 -13.91 -6.47 14.16
N LEU A 179 -12.91 -6.36 13.27
CA LEU A 179 -12.44 -5.07 12.75
C LEU A 179 -13.47 -4.37 11.86
N GLY A 180 -14.27 -5.15 11.12
CA GLY A 180 -15.35 -4.64 10.26
C GLY A 180 -16.56 -4.07 10.99
N GLY A 181 -16.54 -4.03 12.33
CA GLY A 181 -17.63 -3.50 13.15
C GLY A 181 -18.81 -4.44 13.31
N GLY A 182 -18.52 -5.75 13.48
CA GLY A 182 -19.54 -6.78 13.78
C GLY A 182 -20.50 -6.41 14.91
#